data_AF-A0A165YZH7-F1
#
_entry.id   AF-A0A165YZH7-F1
#
_cell.length_a   1.000
_cell.length_b   1.000
_cell.length_c   1.000
_cell.angle_alpha   90.00
_cell.angle_beta   90.00
_cell.angle_gamma   90.00
#
_symmetry.space_group_name_H-M   'P 1'
#
loop_
_entity.id
_entity.type
_entity.pdbx_description
1 polymer ?
#
loop_
_entity_poly.entity_id
_entity_poly.type
_entity_poly.pdbx_seq_one_letter_code
_entity_poly.pdbx_strand_id
1 'polypeptide(L)'
;MFRRHLHLHPEIPVDADGTRMSANDIHKSAAYQMYRFCYERDLSQVWAYMWNRWYAPLQWPLWARAACPAIPVLKTTMVVESLWKHLKHRDLAAYNHPRLDFLVYTIITSTLPYIKHRLYAILGHRRVAREFGLASWQKDMKAEWLELAKPDELRNMQKELATLLKRGKGIRFAQARADRLAELEA
;
A
#
# COMPACT_ATOMS: atom_id res chain seq x y z
N MET A 1 0.34 30.00 -1.29
CA MET A 1 0.36 29.99 -2.77
C MET A 1 0.85 28.66 -3.35
N PHE A 2 2.15 28.32 -3.24
CA PHE A 2 2.73 27.09 -3.81
C PHE A 2 2.04 25.79 -3.39
N ARG A 3 1.69 25.67 -2.10
CA ARG A 3 0.95 24.52 -1.58
C ARG A 3 -0.42 24.36 -2.22
N ARG A 4 -1.09 25.47 -2.56
CA ARG A 4 -2.36 25.43 -3.31
C ARG A 4 -2.11 24.89 -4.70
N HIS A 5 -1.14 25.42 -5.42
CA HIS A 5 -0.79 24.99 -6.78
C HIS A 5 -0.43 23.49 -6.83
N LEU A 6 0.30 23.00 -5.83
CA LEU A 6 0.65 21.57 -5.69
C LEU A 6 -0.59 20.67 -5.59
N HIS A 7 -1.63 21.13 -4.87
CA HIS A 7 -2.79 20.30 -4.51
C HIS A 7 -3.99 20.46 -5.46
N LEU A 8 -3.95 21.40 -6.40
CA LEU A 8 -4.98 21.51 -7.43
C LEU A 8 -4.99 20.25 -8.30
N HIS A 9 -6.18 19.78 -8.63
CA HIS A 9 -6.41 18.61 -9.47
C HIS A 9 -7.73 18.78 -10.23
N PRO A 10 -7.84 18.31 -11.49
CA PRO A 10 -9.07 18.47 -12.28
C PRO A 10 -10.34 17.87 -11.65
N GLU A 11 -10.18 16.80 -10.88
CA GLU A 11 -11.30 16.13 -10.18
C GLU A 11 -11.67 16.78 -8.84
N ILE A 12 -10.81 17.67 -8.30
CA ILE A 12 -11.06 18.33 -7.02
C ILE A 12 -11.68 19.70 -7.30
N PRO A 13 -12.87 20.02 -6.73
CA PRO A 13 -13.48 21.33 -6.90
C PRO A 13 -12.59 22.42 -6.26
N VAL A 14 -12.47 23.54 -6.96
CA VAL A 14 -11.62 24.66 -6.52
C VAL A 14 -12.30 25.48 -5.43
N ASP A 15 -13.62 25.63 -5.53
CA ASP A 15 -14.46 26.47 -4.66
C ASP A 15 -15.69 25.70 -4.16
N ALA A 16 -16.40 26.27 -3.18
CA ALA A 16 -17.60 25.68 -2.58
C ALA A 16 -18.72 25.42 -3.60
N ASP A 17 -18.74 26.20 -4.69
CA ASP A 17 -19.71 26.08 -5.79
C ASP A 17 -19.41 24.90 -6.74
N GLY A 18 -18.33 24.14 -6.48
CA GLY A 18 -18.03 22.91 -7.20
C GLY A 18 -17.33 23.11 -8.55
N THR A 19 -16.81 24.31 -8.83
CA THR A 19 -16.15 24.61 -10.11
C THR A 19 -14.90 23.75 -10.32
N ARG A 20 -14.83 23.09 -11.47
CA ARG A 20 -13.70 22.24 -11.87
C ARG A 20 -12.92 22.91 -12.99
N MET A 21 -11.60 22.76 -12.97
CA MET A 21 -10.70 23.32 -13.98
C MET A 21 -9.96 22.20 -14.70
N SER A 22 -9.69 22.38 -15.99
CA SER A 22 -8.82 21.46 -16.72
C SER A 22 -7.38 21.52 -16.19
N ALA A 23 -6.61 20.45 -16.38
CA ALA A 23 -5.19 20.40 -16.01
C ALA A 23 -4.39 21.57 -16.63
N ASN A 24 -4.71 21.93 -17.88
CA ASN A 24 -4.07 23.05 -18.58
C ASN A 24 -4.44 24.40 -17.96
N ASP A 25 -5.71 24.58 -17.57
CA ASP A 25 -6.19 25.81 -16.96
C ASP A 25 -5.62 25.99 -15.55
N ILE A 26 -5.48 24.89 -14.81
CA ILE A 26 -4.78 24.87 -13.51
C ILE A 26 -3.33 25.29 -13.69
N HIS A 27 -2.62 24.76 -14.68
CA HIS A 27 -1.22 25.12 -14.93
C HIS A 27 -1.07 26.59 -15.30
N LYS A 28 -1.87 27.08 -16.27
CA LYS A 28 -1.86 28.49 -16.70
C LYS A 28 -2.19 29.44 -15.55
N SER A 29 -3.24 29.14 -14.80
CA SER A 29 -3.65 29.98 -13.66
C SER A 29 -2.60 30.00 -12.56
N ALA A 30 -2.00 28.86 -12.22
CA ALA A 30 -0.94 28.77 -11.22
C ALA A 30 0.33 29.52 -11.64
N ALA A 31 0.75 29.38 -12.91
CA ALA A 31 1.89 30.09 -13.46
C ALA A 31 1.65 31.61 -13.51
N TYR A 32 0.47 32.04 -13.96
CA TYR A 32 0.10 33.45 -14.03
C TYR A 32 0.03 34.09 -12.63
N GLN A 33 -0.58 33.39 -11.66
CA GLN A 33 -0.60 33.86 -10.28
C GLN A 33 0.82 34.06 -9.75
N MET A 34 1.72 33.08 -9.97
CA MET A 34 3.12 33.18 -9.50
C MET A 34 3.88 34.31 -10.18
N TYR A 35 3.72 34.46 -11.49
CA TYR A 35 4.29 35.55 -12.26
C TYR A 35 3.86 36.91 -11.69
N ARG A 36 2.56 37.11 -11.51
CA ARG A 36 2.00 38.35 -10.97
C ARG A 36 2.51 38.64 -9.57
N PHE A 37 2.57 37.63 -8.70
CA PHE A 37 3.11 37.75 -7.35
C PHE A 37 4.57 38.25 -7.35
N CYS A 38 5.39 37.73 -8.26
CA CYS A 38 6.80 38.13 -8.38
C CYS A 38 6.92 39.51 -9.03
N TYR A 39 6.13 39.81 -10.06
CA TYR A 39 6.14 41.09 -10.77
C TYR A 39 5.76 42.25 -9.84
N GLU A 40 4.69 42.11 -9.06
CA GLU A 40 4.23 43.12 -8.09
C GLU A 40 5.24 43.42 -6.98
N ARG A 41 6.23 42.54 -6.77
CA ARG A 41 7.25 42.65 -5.71
C ARG A 41 8.66 42.86 -6.25
N ASP A 42 8.80 43.07 -7.55
CA ASP A 42 10.08 43.21 -8.25
C ASP A 42 11.03 42.01 -8.03
N LEU A 43 10.47 40.79 -7.93
CA LEU A 43 11.21 39.55 -7.70
C LEU A 43 11.49 38.81 -9.02
N SER A 44 12.08 39.52 -9.99
CA SER A 44 12.34 38.99 -11.34
C SER A 44 13.21 37.73 -11.34
N GLN A 45 14.25 37.69 -10.50
CA GLN A 45 15.14 36.53 -10.35
C GLN A 45 14.41 35.30 -9.77
N VAL A 46 13.50 35.54 -8.80
CA VAL A 46 12.69 34.47 -8.20
C VAL A 46 11.74 33.89 -9.24
N TRP A 47 11.12 34.74 -10.06
CA TRP A 47 10.29 34.26 -11.17
C TRP A 47 11.09 33.41 -12.16
N ALA A 48 12.27 33.86 -12.57
CA ALA A 48 13.13 33.09 -13.49
C ALA A 48 13.46 31.70 -12.92
N TYR A 49 13.80 31.62 -11.63
CA TYR A 49 14.01 30.34 -10.95
C TYR A 49 12.75 29.47 -10.92
N MET A 50 11.63 30.03 -10.49
CA MET A 50 10.35 29.31 -10.34
C MET A 50 9.85 28.78 -11.69
N TRP A 51 9.96 29.57 -12.75
CA TRP A 51 9.63 29.13 -14.10
C TRP A 51 10.51 27.96 -14.52
N ASN A 52 11.84 28.11 -14.46
CA ASN A 52 12.78 27.10 -14.93
C ASN A 52 12.71 25.79 -14.15
N ARG A 53 12.37 25.84 -12.85
CA ARG A 53 12.34 24.65 -12.00
C ARG A 53 10.97 24.03 -11.83
N TRP A 54 9.91 24.82 -11.76
CA TRP A 54 8.58 24.32 -11.35
C TRP A 54 7.51 24.56 -12.41
N TYR A 55 7.39 25.77 -12.97
CA TYR A 55 6.25 26.11 -13.84
C TYR A 55 6.50 25.86 -15.33
N ALA A 56 7.72 25.54 -15.76
CA ALA A 56 7.99 25.15 -17.14
C ALA A 56 7.20 23.87 -17.50
N PRO A 57 6.68 23.74 -18.74
CA PRO A 57 5.87 22.58 -19.16
C PRO A 57 6.52 21.22 -18.91
N LEU A 58 7.85 21.13 -19.07
CA LEU A 58 8.61 19.90 -18.83
C LEU A 58 8.76 19.56 -17.35
N GLN A 59 8.74 20.57 -16.47
CA GLN A 59 8.95 20.40 -15.03
C GLN A 59 7.63 20.25 -14.28
N TRP A 60 6.55 20.86 -14.79
CA TRP A 60 5.23 20.86 -14.16
C TRP A 60 4.74 19.45 -13.75
N PRO A 61 4.86 18.40 -14.60
CA PRO A 61 4.42 17.05 -14.24
C PRO A 61 5.20 16.41 -13.08
N LEU A 62 6.42 16.88 -12.81
CA LEU A 62 7.27 16.30 -11.77
C LEU A 62 6.86 16.72 -10.36
N TRP A 63 6.11 17.81 -10.23
CA TRP A 63 5.71 18.32 -8.92
C TRP A 63 4.19 18.50 -8.78
N ALA A 64 3.49 18.98 -9.80
CA ALA A 64 2.08 19.33 -9.69
C ALA A 64 1.16 18.11 -9.83
N ARG A 65 0.19 17.98 -8.92
CA ARG A 65 -0.78 16.88 -8.97
C ARG A 65 -1.72 16.97 -10.17
N ALA A 66 -2.02 18.17 -10.65
CA ALA A 66 -2.91 18.39 -11.79
C ALA A 66 -2.42 17.76 -13.10
N ALA A 67 -1.14 17.44 -13.22
CA ALA A 67 -0.59 16.77 -14.40
C ALA A 67 -0.82 15.25 -14.40
N CYS A 68 -1.15 14.66 -13.24
CA CYS A 68 -1.47 13.25 -13.14
C CYS A 68 -2.99 13.06 -13.30
N PRO A 69 -3.46 12.10 -14.10
CA PRO A 69 -4.89 11.82 -14.23
C PRO A 69 -5.49 11.17 -12.96
N ALA A 70 -4.65 10.53 -12.13
CA ALA A 70 -5.09 9.90 -10.88
C ALA A 70 -4.81 10.81 -9.69
N ILE A 71 -5.73 10.87 -8.71
CA ILE A 71 -5.51 11.58 -7.46
C ILE A 71 -4.52 10.77 -6.59
N PRO A 72 -3.28 11.26 -6.33
CA PRO A 72 -2.37 10.56 -5.45
C PRO A 72 -2.86 10.71 -4.00
N VAL A 73 -3.38 9.60 -3.45
CA VAL A 73 -3.81 9.48 -2.04
C VAL A 73 -2.62 9.67 -1.08
N LEU A 74 -1.43 9.20 -1.49
CA LEU A 74 -0.21 9.29 -0.71
C LEU A 74 0.60 10.53 -1.10
N LYS A 75 1.13 11.25 -0.11
CA LYS A 75 2.19 12.24 -0.37
C LYS A 75 3.46 11.50 -0.78
N THR A 76 4.19 12.03 -1.76
CA THR A 76 5.49 11.48 -2.19
C THR A 76 6.47 11.36 -1.01
N THR A 77 6.40 12.27 -0.04
CA THR A 77 7.17 12.21 1.21
C THR A 77 6.87 10.96 2.02
N MET A 78 5.60 10.51 2.10
CA MET A 78 5.24 9.30 2.82
C MET A 78 5.82 8.04 2.16
N VAL A 79 5.87 8.02 0.82
CA VAL A 79 6.50 6.91 0.08
C VAL A 79 7.99 6.85 0.39
N VAL A 80 8.67 8.00 0.31
CA VAL A 80 10.10 8.12 0.63
C VAL A 80 10.38 7.76 2.09
N GLU A 81 9.63 8.29 3.05
CA GLU A 81 9.73 7.95 4.47
C GLU A 81 9.50 6.46 4.73
N SER A 82 8.51 5.85 4.06
CA SER A 82 8.24 4.42 4.18
C SER A 82 9.40 3.56 3.67
N LEU A 83 10.05 3.99 2.58
CA LEU A 83 11.23 3.33 2.03
C LEU A 83 12.41 3.44 3.00
N TRP A 84 12.66 4.64 3.53
CA TRP A 84 13.72 4.86 4.51
C TRP A 84 13.49 4.08 5.81
N LYS A 85 12.24 3.98 6.26
CA LYS A 85 11.86 3.13 7.40
C LYS A 85 12.24 1.67 7.13
N HIS A 86 11.89 1.15 5.95
CA HIS A 86 12.19 -0.23 5.58
C HIS A 86 13.70 -0.48 5.50
N LEU A 87 14.43 0.42 4.84
CA LEU A 87 15.88 0.37 4.71
C LEU A 87 16.58 0.40 6.08
N LYS A 88 16.15 1.31 6.96
CA LYS A 88 16.72 1.48 8.30
C LYS A 88 16.50 0.24 9.18
N HIS A 89 15.28 -0.28 9.22
CA HIS A 89 14.93 -1.37 10.13
C HIS A 89 15.27 -2.77 9.60
N ARG A 90 15.37 -2.94 8.29
CA ARG A 90 15.63 -4.26 7.71
C ARG A 90 17.09 -4.46 7.34
N ASP A 91 17.64 -3.50 6.59
CA ASP A 91 18.94 -3.68 5.96
C ASP A 91 20.06 -3.00 6.76
N LEU A 92 19.76 -1.86 7.41
CA LEU A 92 20.75 -1.08 8.16
C LEU A 92 20.61 -1.18 9.68
N ALA A 93 19.81 -2.12 10.19
CA ALA A 93 19.51 -2.21 11.62
C ALA A 93 20.76 -2.43 12.49
N ALA A 94 21.74 -3.16 11.96
CA ALA A 94 22.99 -3.46 12.66
C ALA A 94 24.09 -2.40 12.43
N TYR A 95 23.87 -1.43 11.54
CA TYR A 95 24.90 -0.49 11.12
C TYR A 95 24.59 0.90 11.63
N ASN A 96 25.37 1.35 12.63
CA ASN A 96 25.34 2.74 13.07
C ASN A 96 26.16 3.59 12.09
N HIS A 97 25.53 4.61 11.50
CA HIS A 97 26.14 5.54 10.54
C HIS A 97 26.84 4.85 9.34
N PRO A 98 26.08 4.13 8.49
CA PRO A 98 26.64 3.50 7.30
C PRO A 98 27.23 4.56 6.35
N ARG A 99 28.40 4.24 5.78
CA ARG A 99 29.00 5.05 4.71
C ARG A 99 28.08 5.05 3.49
N LEU A 100 28.15 6.12 2.69
CA LEU A 100 27.31 6.28 1.50
C LEU A 100 27.48 5.12 0.51
N ASP A 101 28.70 4.65 0.29
CA ASP A 101 28.96 3.54 -0.63
C ASP A 101 28.28 2.25 -0.16
N PHE A 102 28.33 1.96 1.15
CA PHE A 102 27.66 0.81 1.73
C PHE A 102 26.13 0.93 1.65
N LEU A 103 25.60 2.14 1.84
CA LEU A 103 24.19 2.43 1.66
C LEU A 103 23.75 2.14 0.21
N VAL A 104 24.48 2.64 -0.77
CA VAL A 104 24.18 2.44 -2.20
C VAL A 104 24.27 0.95 -2.56
N TYR A 105 25.32 0.27 -2.11
CA TYR A 105 25.48 -1.17 -2.30
C TYR A 105 24.30 -1.95 -1.73
N THR A 106 23.89 -1.64 -0.49
CA THR A 106 22.76 -2.28 0.19
C THR A 106 21.45 -2.02 -0.55
N ILE A 107 21.25 -0.79 -1.04
CA ILE A 107 20.06 -0.43 -1.80
C ILE A 107 19.94 -1.31 -3.05
N ILE A 108 21.02 -1.43 -3.81
CA ILE A 108 21.07 -2.19 -5.07
C ILE A 108 20.95 -3.70 -4.83
N THR A 109 21.64 -4.23 -3.82
CA THR A 109 21.78 -5.68 -3.63
C THR A 109 20.65 -6.29 -2.81
N SER A 110 20.07 -5.58 -1.84
CA SER A 110 19.05 -6.15 -0.93
C SER A 110 17.68 -5.48 -1.06
N THR A 111 17.61 -4.16 -1.16
CA THR A 111 16.32 -3.45 -1.10
C THR A 111 15.55 -3.48 -2.41
N LEU A 112 16.21 -3.14 -3.50
CA LEU A 112 15.61 -3.11 -4.84
C LEU A 112 15.09 -4.49 -5.27
N PRO A 113 15.84 -5.60 -5.12
CA PRO A 113 15.36 -6.92 -5.50
C PRO A 113 14.11 -7.32 -4.72
N TYR A 114 14.07 -7.07 -3.41
CA TYR A 114 12.90 -7.35 -2.60
C TYR A 114 11.66 -6.55 -3.03
N ILE A 115 11.81 -5.24 -3.23
CA ILE A 115 10.71 -4.39 -3.70
C ILE A 115 10.23 -4.85 -5.07
N LYS A 116 11.16 -5.16 -5.99
CA LYS A 116 10.87 -5.68 -7.32
C LYS A 116 10.09 -6.99 -7.25
N HIS A 117 10.50 -7.95 -6.42
CA HIS A 117 9.79 -9.21 -6.22
C HIS A 117 8.38 -9.01 -5.66
N ARG A 118 8.22 -8.09 -4.70
CA ARG A 118 6.91 -7.76 -4.12
C ARG A 118 6.00 -7.08 -5.15
N LEU A 119 6.54 -6.15 -5.95
CA LEU A 119 5.80 -5.52 -7.04
C LEU A 119 5.37 -6.54 -8.10
N TYR A 120 6.26 -7.45 -8.51
CA TYR A 120 5.89 -8.52 -9.44
C TYR A 120 4.80 -9.44 -8.88
N ALA A 121 4.80 -9.70 -7.57
CA ALA A 121 3.73 -10.47 -6.95
C ALA A 121 2.38 -9.73 -6.99
N ILE A 122 2.39 -8.42 -6.71
CA ILE A 122 1.18 -7.59 -6.74
C ILE A 122 0.63 -7.43 -8.16
N LEU A 123 1.51 -7.23 -9.14
CA LEU A 123 1.16 -7.09 -10.55
C LEU A 123 0.82 -8.44 -11.23
N GLY A 124 0.89 -9.54 -10.49
CA GLY A 124 0.59 -10.88 -11.00
C GLY A 124 1.56 -11.41 -12.04
N HIS A 125 2.75 -10.81 -12.16
CA HIS A 125 3.84 -11.31 -13.01
C HIS A 125 4.60 -12.50 -12.40
N ARG A 126 4.15 -13.01 -11.25
CA ARG A 126 4.69 -14.23 -10.67
C ARG A 126 4.32 -15.40 -11.59
N ARG A 127 5.30 -16.25 -11.92
CA ARG A 127 5.19 -17.38 -12.86
C ARG A 127 3.78 -18.00 -12.86
N VAL A 128 3.13 -17.97 -14.03
CA VAL A 128 1.78 -18.51 -14.34
C VAL A 128 1.53 -19.91 -13.75
N ALA A 129 2.58 -20.68 -13.51
CA ALA A 129 2.53 -22.05 -13.01
C ALA A 129 2.36 -22.21 -11.47
N ARG A 130 2.33 -21.14 -10.67
CA ARG A 130 2.17 -21.27 -9.20
C ARG A 130 0.97 -20.47 -8.72
N GLU A 131 0.02 -21.15 -8.07
CA GLU A 131 -1.17 -20.53 -7.51
C GLU A 131 -0.82 -19.38 -6.56
N PHE A 132 -1.62 -18.32 -6.60
CA PHE A 132 -1.52 -17.25 -5.61
C PHE A 132 -1.78 -17.85 -4.22
N GLY A 133 -0.85 -17.64 -3.30
CA GLY A 133 -1.12 -17.96 -1.90
C GLY A 133 -2.30 -17.13 -1.43
N LEU A 134 -3.33 -17.79 -0.89
CA LEU A 134 -4.51 -17.11 -0.34
C LEU A 134 -4.08 -16.04 0.68
N ALA A 135 -4.74 -14.88 0.64
CA ALA A 135 -4.60 -13.86 1.68
C ALA A 135 -4.98 -14.45 3.06
N SER A 136 -4.51 -13.86 4.16
CA SER A 136 -4.80 -14.38 5.51
C SER A 136 -6.30 -14.57 5.75
N TRP A 137 -7.10 -13.55 5.44
CA TRP A 137 -8.55 -13.61 5.57
C TRP A 137 -9.20 -14.65 4.64
N GLN A 138 -8.62 -14.91 3.46
CA GLN A 138 -9.10 -15.95 2.55
C GLN A 138 -8.78 -17.35 3.10
N LYS A 139 -7.67 -17.52 3.83
CA LYS A 139 -7.36 -18.77 4.52
C LYS A 139 -8.33 -19.00 5.66
N ASP A 140 -8.62 -17.98 6.45
CA ASP A 140 -9.57 -18.05 7.57
C ASP A 140 -10.97 -18.38 7.04
N MET A 141 -11.41 -17.67 6.00
CA MET A 141 -12.68 -17.95 5.32
C MET A 141 -12.72 -19.37 4.74
N LYS A 142 -11.66 -19.83 4.08
CA LYS A 142 -11.59 -21.20 3.53
C LYS A 142 -11.66 -22.24 4.65
N ALA A 143 -11.02 -21.99 5.79
CA ALA A 143 -11.07 -22.87 6.94
C ALA A 143 -12.49 -22.94 7.52
N GLU A 144 -13.14 -21.79 7.74
CA GLU A 144 -14.54 -21.74 8.20
C GLU A 144 -15.49 -22.40 7.21
N TRP A 145 -15.29 -22.17 5.92
CA TRP A 145 -16.11 -22.79 4.87
C TRP A 145 -15.99 -24.32 4.89
N LEU A 146 -14.77 -24.85 5.01
CA LEU A 146 -14.56 -26.30 5.11
C LEU A 146 -15.16 -26.88 6.39
N GLU A 147 -15.13 -26.14 7.50
CA GLU A 147 -15.78 -26.55 8.75
C GLU A 147 -17.32 -26.52 8.65
N LEU A 148 -17.88 -25.56 7.94
CA LEU A 148 -19.33 -25.44 7.71
C LEU A 148 -19.85 -26.43 6.66
N ALA A 149 -18.99 -26.89 5.76
CA ALA A 149 -19.34 -27.89 4.75
C ALA A 149 -19.49 -29.31 5.32
N LYS A 150 -18.97 -29.57 6.53
CA LYS A 150 -19.16 -30.85 7.23
C LYS A 150 -20.62 -31.00 7.70
N PRO A 151 -21.16 -32.23 7.78
CA PRO A 151 -22.46 -32.48 8.39
C PRO A 151 -22.49 -31.96 9.84
N ASP A 152 -23.62 -31.35 10.23
CA ASP A 152 -23.76 -30.76 11.58
C ASP A 152 -23.55 -31.78 12.70
N GLU A 153 -23.97 -33.03 12.47
CA GLU A 153 -23.74 -34.16 13.39
C GLU A 153 -22.24 -34.35 13.63
N LEU A 154 -21.46 -34.50 12.56
CA LEU A 154 -20.01 -34.71 12.61
C LEU A 154 -19.32 -33.55 13.33
N ARG A 155 -19.74 -32.31 13.07
CA ARG A 155 -19.20 -31.11 13.71
C ARG A 155 -19.50 -31.04 15.21
N ASN A 156 -20.71 -31.41 15.62
CA ASN A 156 -21.11 -31.45 17.03
C ASN A 156 -20.36 -32.55 17.79
N MET A 157 -20.20 -33.72 17.17
CA MET A 157 -19.40 -34.85 17.70
C MET A 157 -17.94 -34.43 17.94
N GLN A 158 -17.30 -33.76 16.97
CA GLN A 158 -15.92 -33.28 17.08
C GLN A 158 -15.77 -32.26 18.23
N LYS A 159 -16.73 -31.34 18.40
CA LYS A 159 -16.73 -30.34 19.49
C LYS A 159 -16.91 -30.98 20.87
N GLU A 160 -17.79 -31.97 20.98
CA GLU A 160 -18.01 -32.74 22.20
C GLU A 160 -16.77 -33.56 22.58
N LEU A 161 -16.15 -34.23 21.61
CA LEU A 161 -14.92 -34.99 21.84
C LEU A 161 -13.79 -34.06 22.30
N ALA A 162 -13.62 -32.90 21.66
CA ALA A 162 -12.64 -31.90 22.06
C ALA A 162 -12.87 -31.36 23.49
N THR A 163 -14.14 -31.20 23.89
CA THR A 163 -14.47 -30.77 25.26
C THR A 163 -14.26 -31.88 26.29
N LEU A 164 -14.55 -33.14 25.95
CA LEU A 164 -14.27 -34.30 26.81
C LEU A 164 -12.75 -34.49 27.03
N LEU A 165 -11.95 -34.39 25.97
CA LEU A 165 -10.48 -34.47 26.06
C LEU A 165 -9.90 -33.34 26.92
N LYS A 166 -10.40 -32.10 26.78
CA LYS A 166 -9.95 -30.96 27.61
C LYS A 166 -10.33 -31.09 29.08
N ARG A 167 -11.47 -31.74 29.40
CA ARG A 167 -11.97 -31.86 30.78
C ARG A 167 -11.37 -33.05 31.54
N GLY A 168 -10.67 -33.97 30.88
CA GLY A 168 -9.99 -35.11 31.51
C GLY A 168 -10.91 -36.10 32.24
N LYS A 169 -12.24 -35.96 32.12
CA LYS A 169 -13.23 -36.82 32.78
C LYS A 169 -13.90 -37.70 31.73
N GLY A 170 -13.66 -39.01 31.82
CA GLY A 170 -14.39 -40.03 31.06
C GLY A 170 -13.70 -40.50 29.78
N ILE A 171 -12.51 -41.10 29.90
CA ILE A 171 -11.78 -41.76 28.79
C ILE A 171 -12.72 -42.68 27.99
N ARG A 172 -13.57 -43.45 28.68
CA ARG A 172 -14.54 -44.37 28.06
C ARG A 172 -15.60 -43.67 27.20
N PHE A 173 -16.03 -42.47 27.58
CA PHE A 173 -16.99 -41.66 26.81
C PHE A 173 -16.32 -40.97 25.61
N ALA A 174 -15.07 -40.54 25.77
CA ALA A 174 -14.27 -40.00 24.67
C ALA A 174 -13.99 -41.08 23.61
N GLN A 175 -13.69 -42.30 24.04
CA GLN A 175 -13.42 -43.45 23.16
C GLN A 175 -14.68 -43.89 22.40
N ALA A 176 -15.82 -44.06 23.10
CA ALA A 176 -17.09 -44.36 22.45
C ALA A 176 -17.57 -43.27 21.46
N ARG A 177 -17.20 -42.00 21.71
CA ARG A 177 -17.51 -40.90 20.78
C ARG A 177 -16.56 -40.88 19.58
N ALA A 178 -15.29 -41.24 19.77
CA ALA A 178 -14.31 -41.42 18.71
C ALA A 178 -14.69 -42.56 17.76
N ASP A 179 -15.16 -43.67 18.32
CA ASP A 179 -15.61 -44.84 17.55
C ASP A 179 -16.82 -44.49 16.66
N ARG A 180 -17.82 -43.78 17.19
CA ARG A 180 -18.95 -43.25 16.39
C ARG A 180 -18.54 -42.21 15.35
N LEU A 181 -17.47 -41.46 15.60
CA LEU A 181 -16.95 -40.48 14.65
C LEU A 181 -16.30 -41.19 13.46
N ALA A 182 -15.56 -42.27 13.73
CA ALA A 182 -14.98 -43.14 12.70
C ALA A 182 -16.05 -43.85 11.84
N GLU A 183 -17.20 -44.21 12.42
CA GLU A 183 -18.34 -44.77 11.67
C GLU A 183 -19.01 -43.77 10.72
N LEU A 184 -18.99 -42.47 11.04
CA LEU A 184 -19.56 -41.41 10.20
C LEU A 184 -18.60 -40.90 9.12
N GLU A 185 -17.29 -41.16 9.27
CA GLU A 185 -16.25 -40.79 8.31
C GLU A 185 -15.95 -41.90 7.28
N ALA A 186 -16.47 -43.12 7.48
CA ALA A 186 -16.35 -44.29 6.59
C ALA A 186 -17.41 -44.30 5.47
#